data_AF-A0AAW2H8X5-F1
#
_entry.id   AF-A0AAW2H8X5-F1
#
_cell.length_a   1.000
_cell.length_b   1.000
_cell.length_c   1.000
_cell.angle_alpha   90.00
_cell.angle_beta   90.00
_cell.angle_gamma   90.00
#
_symmetry.space_group_name_H-M   'P 1'
#
loop_
_entity.id
_entity.type
_entity.pdbx_description
1 polymer ?
#
loop_
_entity_poly.entity_id
_entity_poly.type
_entity_poly.pdbx_seq_one_letter_code
_entity_poly.pdbx_strand_id
1 'polypeptide(L)'
;MLAVIDANCFIRGRLNEYKYDQGYTTSLVWSELRDENTKSNAALHLYKIEIRDPAPCFVKKVLSAISGMNLFLSDADISLVALCLELNDQVFDVWIDSQSARRTVMCITEDRGILQALSHLNIASSNAVQNRTYKIRCYACFSMYDIYMDFCKKCGYQTLTRVSVTQVGDGWKLHLKKNFCPRPRTLRGAGGKAIRSADQKEYDIYLKQKKQKERALFRRERRYCWPAIEGWLEDNMGAMGSTLY
;
A
#
# COMPACT_ATOMS: atom_id res chain seq x y z
N MET A 1 -21.51 8.87 -7.17
CA MET A 1 -20.28 8.12 -6.84
C MET A 1 -19.12 9.08 -6.68
N LEU A 2 -18.39 8.94 -5.57
CA LEU A 2 -17.11 9.62 -5.32
C LEU A 2 -15.98 8.74 -5.84
N ALA A 3 -15.10 9.29 -6.68
CA ALA A 3 -13.97 8.58 -7.25
C ALA A 3 -12.66 8.98 -6.59
N VAL A 4 -11.85 8.03 -6.14
CA VAL A 4 -10.46 8.27 -5.72
C VAL A 4 -9.54 7.81 -6.84
N ILE A 5 -8.74 8.71 -7.39
CA ILE A 5 -8.10 8.53 -8.70
C ILE A 5 -6.59 8.32 -8.56
N ASP A 6 -6.13 7.18 -9.05
CA ASP A 6 -4.71 6.80 -9.19
C ASP A 6 -4.01 7.53 -10.36
N ALA A 7 -2.69 7.70 -10.27
CA ALA A 7 -1.84 8.28 -11.32
C ALA A 7 -2.04 7.59 -12.68
N ASN A 8 -2.16 6.25 -12.66
CA ASN A 8 -2.32 5.43 -13.86
C ASN A 8 -3.53 5.85 -14.72
N CYS A 9 -4.59 6.36 -14.09
CA CYS A 9 -5.79 6.81 -14.80
C CYS A 9 -5.52 8.05 -15.66
N PHE A 10 -4.70 8.98 -15.17
CA PHE A 10 -4.28 10.17 -15.91
C PHE A 10 -3.30 9.81 -17.03
N ILE A 11 -2.34 8.94 -16.73
CA ILE A 11 -1.30 8.50 -17.68
C ILE A 11 -1.93 7.82 -18.90
N ARG A 12 -2.96 6.99 -18.68
CA ARG A 12 -3.65 6.27 -19.76
C ARG A 12 -4.82 7.04 -20.39
N GLY A 13 -5.24 8.17 -19.80
CA GLY A 13 -6.36 8.96 -20.31
C GLY A 13 -7.72 8.26 -20.24
N ARG A 14 -7.92 7.35 -19.28
CA ARG A 14 -9.13 6.48 -19.20
C ARG A 14 -10.22 6.99 -18.26
N LEU A 15 -10.09 8.20 -17.72
CA LEU A 15 -11.05 8.73 -16.74
C LEU A 15 -12.48 8.85 -17.30
N ASN A 16 -12.62 9.10 -18.60
CA ASN A 16 -13.91 9.16 -19.28
C ASN A 16 -14.69 7.83 -19.28
N GLU A 17 -14.02 6.69 -19.04
CA GLU A 17 -14.66 5.37 -18.98
C GLU A 17 -15.50 5.22 -17.69
N TYR A 18 -15.26 6.06 -16.68
CA TYR A 18 -15.89 5.97 -15.37
C TYR A 18 -16.89 7.11 -15.16
N LYS A 19 -18.10 6.76 -14.69
CA LYS A 19 -19.13 7.74 -14.32
C LYS A 19 -19.00 8.10 -12.84
N TYR A 20 -18.52 9.30 -12.54
CA TYR A 20 -18.41 9.82 -11.18
C TYR A 20 -18.88 11.28 -11.10
N ASP A 21 -19.38 11.67 -9.92
CA ASP A 21 -19.90 13.02 -9.67
C ASP A 21 -18.78 13.96 -9.22
N GLN A 22 -17.92 13.47 -8.33
CA GLN A 22 -16.76 14.18 -7.78
C GLN A 22 -15.57 13.23 -7.67
N GLY A 23 -14.40 13.71 -8.07
CA GLY A 23 -13.13 12.99 -8.02
C GLY A 23 -12.21 13.57 -6.97
N TYR A 24 -11.36 12.72 -6.39
CA TYR A 24 -10.33 13.08 -5.44
C TYR A 24 -9.00 12.45 -5.84
N THR A 25 -7.90 13.16 -5.60
CA THR A 25 -6.55 12.62 -5.68
C THR A 25 -5.67 13.24 -4.61
N THR A 26 -4.53 12.62 -4.29
CA THR A 26 -3.62 13.14 -3.27
C THR A 26 -2.57 14.04 -3.89
N SER A 27 -1.97 14.91 -3.08
CA SER A 27 -0.89 15.79 -3.55
C SER A 27 0.33 14.99 -4.01
N LEU A 28 0.61 13.85 -3.37
CA LEU A 28 1.68 12.93 -3.76
C LEU A 28 1.45 12.36 -5.16
N VAL A 29 0.26 11.79 -5.43
CA VAL A 29 -0.11 11.29 -6.76
C VAL A 29 -0.03 12.42 -7.80
N TRP A 30 -0.55 13.59 -7.48
CA TRP A 30 -0.51 14.75 -8.38
C TRP A 30 0.92 15.16 -8.75
N SER A 31 1.82 15.16 -7.77
CA SER A 31 3.23 15.54 -7.96
C SER A 31 4.04 14.56 -8.83
N GLU A 32 3.56 13.32 -8.98
CA GLU A 32 4.16 12.31 -9.86
C GLU A 32 3.84 12.57 -11.34
N LEU A 33 2.77 13.32 -11.64
CA LEU A 33 2.33 13.63 -13.01
C LEU A 33 3.23 14.70 -13.66
N ARG A 34 4.36 14.27 -14.21
CA ARG A 34 5.37 15.18 -14.80
C ARG A 34 5.19 15.43 -16.29
N ASP A 35 4.66 14.44 -16.99
CA ASP A 35 4.54 14.37 -18.44
C ASP A 35 3.47 15.34 -19.00
N GLU A 36 3.73 15.95 -20.17
CA GLU A 36 2.86 16.96 -20.77
C GLU A 36 1.50 16.39 -21.21
N ASN A 37 1.49 15.19 -21.78
CA ASN A 37 0.24 14.54 -22.20
C ASN A 37 -0.61 14.18 -20.98
N THR A 38 0.03 13.69 -19.92
CA THR A 38 -0.63 13.39 -18.65
C THR A 38 -1.24 14.64 -17.99
N LYS A 39 -0.52 15.77 -18.02
CA LYS A 39 -1.01 17.06 -17.53
C LYS A 39 -2.19 17.57 -18.36
N SER A 40 -2.14 17.40 -19.68
CA SER A 40 -3.22 17.80 -20.59
C SER A 40 -4.48 16.98 -20.32
N ASN A 41 -4.34 15.66 -20.15
CA ASN A 41 -5.43 14.78 -19.74
C ASN A 41 -6.00 15.18 -18.37
N ALA A 42 -5.14 15.42 -17.38
CA ALA A 42 -5.59 15.85 -16.06
C ALA A 42 -6.34 17.19 -16.11
N ALA A 43 -5.87 18.13 -16.94
CA ALA A 43 -6.47 19.46 -17.08
C ALA A 43 -7.92 19.40 -17.57
N LEU A 44 -8.25 18.45 -18.45
CA LEU A 44 -9.62 18.23 -18.92
C LEU A 44 -10.58 17.82 -17.78
N HIS A 45 -10.07 17.23 -16.71
CA HIS A 45 -10.86 16.71 -15.60
C HIS A 45 -10.77 17.55 -14.31
N LEU A 46 -9.93 18.60 -14.29
CA LEU A 46 -9.68 19.44 -13.11
C LEU A 46 -10.97 20.02 -12.50
N TYR A 47 -11.98 20.35 -13.33
CA TYR A 47 -13.24 20.92 -12.86
C TYR A 47 -14.08 19.95 -11.98
N LYS A 48 -13.76 18.66 -11.99
CA LYS A 48 -14.42 17.61 -11.18
C LYS A 48 -13.51 17.01 -10.11
N ILE A 49 -12.21 17.32 -10.11
CA ILE A 49 -11.22 16.65 -9.28
C ILE A 49 -10.67 17.61 -8.24
N GLU A 50 -10.77 17.23 -6.98
CA GLU A 50 -10.22 17.94 -5.84
C GLU A 50 -8.94 17.25 -5.35
N ILE A 51 -7.90 18.03 -5.06
CA ILE A 51 -6.68 17.51 -4.45
C ILE A 51 -6.85 17.55 -2.93
N ARG A 52 -6.88 16.39 -2.30
CA ARG A 52 -7.07 16.22 -0.85
C ARG A 52 -6.14 15.15 -0.32
N ASP A 53 -5.39 15.48 0.73
CA ASP A 53 -4.55 14.52 1.42
C ASP A 53 -5.29 13.88 2.60
N PRO A 54 -5.04 12.60 2.89
CA PRO A 54 -5.70 11.90 3.99
C PRO A 54 -5.19 12.38 5.35
N ALA A 55 -6.02 12.22 6.39
CA ALA A 55 -5.56 12.43 7.75
C ALA A 55 -4.51 11.38 8.15
N PRO A 56 -3.47 11.75 8.93
CA PRO A 56 -2.38 10.84 9.29
C PRO A 56 -2.82 9.58 10.06
N CYS A 57 -3.98 9.62 10.72
CA CYS A 57 -4.55 8.46 11.40
C CYS A 57 -4.95 7.36 10.40
N PHE A 58 -5.52 7.70 9.25
CA PHE A 58 -5.88 6.76 8.20
C PHE A 58 -4.66 6.14 7.54
N VAL A 59 -3.61 6.93 7.31
CA VAL A 59 -2.32 6.42 6.81
C VAL A 59 -1.77 5.33 7.73
N LYS A 60 -1.83 5.54 9.05
CA LYS A 60 -1.41 4.54 10.04
C LYS A 60 -2.30 3.30 10.05
N LYS A 61 -3.62 3.48 9.97
CA LYS A 61 -4.59 2.36 9.84
C LYS A 61 -4.23 1.50 8.64
N VAL A 62 -4.05 2.10 7.47
CA VAL A 62 -3.68 1.39 6.23
C VAL A 62 -2.36 0.65 6.40
N LEU A 63 -1.30 1.32 6.87
CA LEU A 63 0.01 0.71 7.09
C LEU A 63 -0.05 -0.51 8.04
N SER A 64 -0.86 -0.42 9.09
CA SER A 64 -1.05 -1.53 10.03
C SER A 64 -1.82 -2.70 9.41
N ALA A 65 -2.86 -2.42 8.63
CA ALA A 65 -3.70 -3.44 7.99
C ALA A 65 -2.95 -4.19 6.89
N ILE A 66 -2.19 -3.50 6.05
CA ILE A 66 -1.45 -4.14 4.94
C ILE A 66 -0.12 -4.77 5.39
N SER A 67 0.21 -4.66 6.67
CA SER A 67 1.45 -5.20 7.23
C SER A 67 1.53 -6.72 6.98
N GLY A 68 2.63 -7.17 6.40
CA GLY A 68 2.85 -8.59 6.08
C GLY A 68 2.32 -9.06 4.72
N MET A 69 1.54 -8.27 3.99
CA MET A 69 1.02 -8.64 2.66
C MET A 69 2.04 -8.53 1.51
N ASN A 70 3.23 -7.97 1.75
CA ASN A 70 4.29 -7.73 0.75
C ASN A 70 3.82 -6.94 -0.50
N LEU A 71 2.88 -6.01 -0.34
CA LEU A 71 2.31 -5.23 -1.44
C LEU A 71 3.30 -4.23 -2.07
N PHE A 72 4.38 -3.87 -1.36
CA PHE A 72 5.41 -2.91 -1.80
C PHE A 72 4.81 -1.63 -2.39
N LEU A 73 3.82 -1.08 -1.70
CA LEU A 73 3.18 0.19 -2.06
C LEU A 73 4.13 1.35 -1.78
N SER A 74 4.11 2.35 -2.66
CA SER A 74 4.79 3.62 -2.47
C SER A 74 4.04 4.52 -1.48
N ASP A 75 4.67 5.62 -1.05
CA ASP A 75 4.01 6.61 -0.18
C ASP A 75 2.78 7.24 -0.86
N ALA A 76 2.83 7.44 -2.19
CA ALA A 76 1.70 7.92 -2.98
C ALA A 76 0.54 6.90 -2.99
N ASP A 77 0.84 5.63 -3.21
CA ASP A 77 -0.14 4.53 -3.17
C ASP A 77 -0.79 4.42 -1.78
N ILE A 78 0.02 4.48 -0.72
CA ILE A 78 -0.47 4.42 0.68
C ILE A 78 -1.37 5.62 0.97
N SER A 79 -0.97 6.82 0.55
CA SER A 79 -1.77 8.04 0.70
C SER A 79 -3.11 7.92 -0.05
N LEU A 80 -3.10 7.37 -1.26
CA LEU A 80 -4.31 7.16 -2.06
C LEU A 80 -5.28 6.17 -1.39
N VAL A 81 -4.77 5.03 -0.91
CA VAL A 81 -5.58 4.03 -0.18
C VAL A 81 -6.14 4.62 1.12
N ALA A 82 -5.33 5.41 1.84
CA ALA A 82 -5.75 6.06 3.07
C ALA A 82 -6.85 7.10 2.83
N LEU A 83 -6.76 7.87 1.76
CA LEU A 83 -7.82 8.81 1.37
C LEU A 83 -9.11 8.08 1.03
N CYS A 84 -9.01 6.94 0.35
CA CYS A 84 -10.16 6.12 0.03
C CYS A 84 -10.84 5.57 1.29
N LEU A 85 -10.06 5.09 2.25
CA LEU A 85 -10.57 4.64 3.55
C LEU A 85 -11.24 5.78 4.33
N GLU A 86 -10.62 6.96 4.35
CA GLU A 86 -11.19 8.14 5.03
C GLU A 86 -12.54 8.57 4.44
N LEU A 87 -12.63 8.68 3.11
CA LEU A 87 -13.88 9.04 2.44
C LEU A 87 -14.94 7.96 2.62
N ASN A 88 -14.53 6.69 2.65
CA ASN A 88 -15.42 5.57 2.90
C ASN A 88 -16.05 5.69 4.30
N ASP A 89 -15.25 5.87 5.35
CA ASP A 89 -15.74 6.07 6.72
C ASP A 89 -16.67 7.31 6.80
N GLN A 90 -16.32 8.43 6.16
CA GLN A 90 -17.16 9.63 6.12
C GLN A 90 -18.54 9.41 5.49
N VAL A 91 -18.63 8.50 4.51
CA VAL A 91 -19.92 8.15 3.88
C VAL A 91 -20.73 7.19 4.73
N PHE A 92 -20.07 6.29 5.48
CA PHE A 92 -20.73 5.31 6.34
C PHE A 92 -21.16 5.86 7.71
N ASP A 93 -20.49 6.89 8.24
CA ASP A 93 -20.77 7.47 9.56
C ASP A 93 -22.01 8.40 9.62
N VAL A 94 -22.76 8.52 8.52
CA VAL A 94 -23.96 9.37 8.41
C VAL A 94 -25.23 8.50 8.44
N TRP A 95 -26.30 9.02 9.07
CA TRP A 95 -27.62 8.37 9.02
C TRP A 95 -28.05 8.10 7.57
N ILE A 96 -28.52 6.89 7.31
CA ILE A 96 -28.93 6.47 5.97
C ILE A 96 -30.23 7.19 5.59
N ASP A 97 -30.12 8.21 4.76
CA ASP A 97 -31.23 8.85 4.07
C ASP A 97 -31.26 8.47 2.57
N SER A 98 -32.33 8.83 1.86
CA SER A 98 -32.51 8.50 0.43
C SER A 98 -31.43 9.08 -0.51
N GLN A 99 -30.76 10.16 -0.13
CA GLN A 99 -29.66 10.80 -0.86
C GLN A 99 -28.30 10.19 -0.47
N SER A 100 -28.09 9.95 0.83
CA SER A 100 -26.86 9.40 1.39
C SER A 100 -26.66 7.93 1.01
N ALA A 101 -27.75 7.15 0.89
CA ALA A 101 -27.70 5.77 0.38
C ALA A 101 -27.13 5.65 -1.05
N ARG A 102 -27.13 6.72 -1.84
CA ARG A 102 -26.60 6.72 -3.23
C ARG A 102 -25.12 7.11 -3.31
N ARG A 103 -24.51 7.56 -2.21
CA ARG A 103 -23.10 7.94 -2.19
C ARG A 103 -22.27 6.68 -1.96
N THR A 104 -21.55 6.27 -2.99
CA THR A 104 -20.54 5.20 -2.91
C THR A 104 -19.17 5.79 -3.22
N VAL A 105 -18.16 5.35 -2.49
CA VAL A 105 -16.75 5.68 -2.74
C VAL A 105 -16.14 4.54 -3.53
N MET A 106 -15.40 4.87 -4.59
CA MET A 106 -14.69 3.88 -5.39
C MET A 106 -13.29 4.38 -5.74
N CYS A 107 -12.27 3.56 -5.48
CA CYS A 107 -10.94 3.85 -5.99
C CYS A 107 -10.81 3.35 -7.45
N ILE A 108 -10.41 4.25 -8.34
CA ILE A 108 -10.13 3.95 -9.73
C ILE A 108 -8.63 3.70 -9.85
N THR A 109 -8.25 2.43 -10.00
CA THR A 109 -6.86 1.99 -10.14
C THR A 109 -6.79 0.70 -10.95
N GLU A 110 -5.66 0.50 -11.61
CA GLU A 110 -5.32 -0.76 -12.26
C GLU A 110 -4.16 -1.49 -11.55
N ASP A 111 -3.58 -0.89 -10.50
CA ASP A 111 -2.45 -1.48 -9.80
C ASP A 111 -2.93 -2.61 -8.88
N ARG A 112 -2.35 -3.80 -9.06
CA ARG A 112 -2.75 -5.00 -8.28
C ARG A 112 -2.40 -4.91 -6.80
N GLY A 113 -1.39 -4.14 -6.43
CA GLY A 113 -1.03 -3.87 -5.05
C GLY A 113 -2.10 -3.01 -4.39
N ILE A 114 -2.51 -1.91 -5.04
CA ILE A 114 -3.57 -1.01 -4.54
C ILE A 114 -4.89 -1.77 -4.43
N LEU A 115 -5.28 -2.52 -5.48
CA LEU A 115 -6.49 -3.34 -5.48
C LEU A 115 -6.52 -4.35 -4.31
N GLN A 116 -5.40 -5.04 -4.04
CA GLN A 116 -5.32 -5.95 -2.89
C GLN A 116 -5.44 -5.23 -1.55
N ALA A 117 -4.82 -4.05 -1.40
CA ALA A 117 -4.96 -3.26 -0.18
C ALA A 117 -6.41 -2.84 0.07
N LEU A 118 -7.09 -2.34 -0.97
CA LEU A 118 -8.51 -1.95 -0.90
C LEU A 118 -9.41 -3.13 -0.56
N SER A 119 -9.18 -4.29 -1.20
CA SER A 119 -9.95 -5.50 -0.89
C SER A 119 -9.70 -6.01 0.52
N HIS A 120 -8.49 -5.87 1.06
CA HIS A 120 -8.22 -6.24 2.45
C HIS A 120 -8.94 -5.32 3.44
N LEU A 121 -9.10 -4.06 3.08
CA LEU A 121 -9.83 -3.05 3.85
C LEU A 121 -11.34 -3.04 3.57
N ASN A 122 -11.85 -3.95 2.72
CA ASN A 122 -13.24 -4.01 2.27
C ASN A 122 -13.76 -2.72 1.60
N ILE A 123 -12.89 -2.02 0.86
CA ILE A 123 -13.25 -0.80 0.12
C ILE A 123 -13.50 -1.13 -1.35
N ALA A 124 -14.49 -0.47 -1.96
CA ALA A 124 -14.81 -0.68 -3.37
C ALA A 124 -13.73 -0.13 -4.31
N SER A 125 -13.45 -0.87 -5.38
CA SER A 125 -12.47 -0.51 -6.41
C SER A 125 -13.02 -0.75 -7.81
N SER A 126 -12.43 -0.07 -8.81
CA SER A 126 -12.90 -0.12 -10.20
C SER A 126 -12.71 -1.47 -10.88
N ASN A 127 -11.75 -2.27 -10.42
CA ASN A 127 -11.35 -3.52 -11.05
C ASN A 127 -11.42 -4.67 -10.06
N ALA A 128 -11.84 -5.85 -10.53
CA ALA A 128 -11.91 -7.04 -9.70
C ALA A 128 -10.52 -7.46 -9.20
N VAL A 129 -10.43 -7.75 -7.90
CA VAL A 129 -9.21 -8.27 -7.28
C VAL A 129 -9.02 -9.71 -7.72
N GLN A 130 -7.82 -10.00 -8.24
CA GLN A 130 -7.46 -11.38 -8.58
C GLN A 130 -7.12 -12.15 -7.31
N ASN A 131 -7.42 -13.45 -7.27
CA ASN A 131 -6.97 -14.35 -6.21
C ASN A 131 -5.47 -14.66 -6.34
N ARG A 132 -4.64 -13.61 -6.23
CA ARG A 132 -3.19 -13.66 -6.26
C ARG A 132 -2.67 -12.87 -5.08
N THR A 133 -1.86 -13.52 -4.24
CA THR A 133 -1.15 -12.90 -3.13
C THR A 133 0.35 -12.84 -3.44
N TYR A 134 1.15 -12.23 -2.57
CA TYR A 134 2.59 -12.10 -2.76
C TYR A 134 3.38 -12.81 -1.65
N LYS A 135 4.35 -13.61 -2.07
CA LYS A 135 5.37 -14.20 -1.19
C LYS A 135 6.77 -13.77 -1.64
N ILE A 136 7.75 -14.04 -0.81
CA ILE A 136 9.16 -13.75 -1.08
C ILE A 136 9.88 -15.05 -1.43
N ARG A 137 10.56 -15.07 -2.57
CA ARG A 137 11.32 -16.22 -3.08
C ARG A 137 12.77 -15.85 -3.28
N CYS A 138 13.66 -16.71 -2.81
CA CYS A 138 15.07 -16.66 -3.18
C CYS A 138 15.24 -17.20 -4.61
N TYR A 139 15.80 -16.43 -5.53
CA TYR A 139 16.05 -16.93 -6.89
C TYR A 139 17.27 -17.86 -6.99
N ALA A 140 18.13 -17.89 -5.97
CA ALA A 140 19.32 -18.75 -5.93
C ALA A 140 19.04 -20.12 -5.30
N CYS A 141 18.44 -20.16 -4.10
CA CYS A 141 18.18 -21.41 -3.36
C CYS A 141 16.71 -21.84 -3.33
N PHE A 142 15.84 -21.10 -4.02
CA PHE A 142 14.40 -21.38 -4.21
C PHE A 142 13.55 -21.42 -2.95
N SER A 143 14.09 -21.04 -1.80
CA SER A 143 13.35 -20.97 -0.54
C SER A 143 12.28 -19.87 -0.58
N MET A 144 11.12 -20.17 0.02
CA MET A 144 9.96 -19.30 0.10
C MET A 144 9.82 -18.75 1.52
N TYR A 145 9.38 -17.50 1.62
CA TYR A 145 9.15 -16.80 2.87
C TYR A 145 7.88 -15.95 2.78
N ASP A 146 7.19 -15.81 3.90
CA ASP A 146 6.00 -14.95 4.01
C ASP A 146 6.35 -13.51 4.33
N ILE A 147 7.51 -13.27 4.94
CA ILE A 147 7.95 -11.95 5.38
C ILE A 147 9.14 -11.50 4.54
N TYR A 148 9.12 -10.24 4.12
CA TYR A 148 10.25 -9.59 3.46
C TYR A 148 11.47 -9.49 4.38
N MET A 149 12.63 -9.81 3.82
CA MET A 149 13.94 -9.69 4.44
C MET A 149 14.94 -9.21 3.38
N ASP A 150 16.06 -8.62 3.79
CA ASP A 150 17.09 -8.17 2.85
C ASP A 150 17.97 -9.35 2.38
N PHE A 151 18.25 -10.29 3.26
CA PHE A 151 19.10 -11.46 3.00
C PHE A 151 18.34 -12.77 3.18
N CYS A 152 18.64 -13.75 2.33
CA CYS A 152 18.02 -15.07 2.43
C CYS A 152 18.57 -15.84 3.65
N LYS A 153 17.69 -16.34 4.52
CA LYS A 153 18.07 -17.13 5.70
C LYS A 153 18.81 -18.44 5.36
N LYS A 154 18.59 -19.00 4.17
CA LYS A 154 19.19 -20.28 3.77
C LYS A 154 20.56 -20.12 3.12
N CYS A 155 20.71 -19.19 2.17
CA CYS A 155 21.97 -19.00 1.44
C CYS A 155 22.76 -17.75 1.83
N GLY A 156 22.23 -16.88 2.70
CA GLY A 156 22.91 -15.66 3.17
C GLY A 156 22.94 -14.50 2.17
N TYR A 157 22.69 -14.74 0.89
CA TYR A 157 22.82 -13.71 -0.16
C TYR A 157 21.57 -12.83 -0.31
N GLN A 158 21.77 -11.61 -0.81
CA GLN A 158 20.71 -10.66 -1.20
C GLN A 158 20.03 -11.08 -2.53
N THR A 159 19.30 -12.20 -2.46
CA THR A 159 18.74 -12.93 -3.62
C THR A 159 17.21 -13.06 -3.53
N LEU A 160 16.59 -12.31 -2.63
CA LEU A 160 15.15 -12.35 -2.39
C LEU A 160 14.40 -11.50 -3.41
N THR A 161 13.33 -12.06 -3.95
CA THR A 161 12.45 -11.44 -4.95
C THR A 161 11.00 -11.68 -4.57
N ARG A 162 10.14 -10.68 -4.80
CA ARG A 162 8.70 -10.85 -4.64
C ARG A 162 8.13 -11.66 -5.81
N VAL A 163 7.31 -12.65 -5.51
CA VAL A 163 6.60 -13.48 -6.49
C VAL A 163 5.11 -13.50 -6.18
N SER A 164 4.28 -13.43 -7.22
CA SER A 164 2.84 -13.62 -7.07
C SER A 164 2.50 -15.11 -7.01
N VAL A 165 1.61 -15.49 -6.12
CA VAL A 165 1.17 -16.88 -5.91
C VAL A 165 -0.36 -16.95 -5.87
N THR A 166 -0.92 -18.10 -6.26
CA THR A 166 -2.34 -18.42 -6.06
C THR A 166 -2.42 -19.68 -5.20
N GLN A 167 -3.29 -19.67 -4.20
CA GLN A 167 -3.52 -20.85 -3.37
C GLN A 167 -4.32 -21.89 -4.15
N VAL A 168 -3.83 -23.13 -4.19
CA VAL A 168 -4.49 -24.25 -4.86
C VAL A 168 -4.48 -25.43 -3.87
N GLY A 169 -5.61 -25.65 -3.19
CA GLY A 169 -5.68 -26.57 -2.06
C GLY A 169 -4.68 -26.19 -0.96
N ASP A 170 -3.87 -27.16 -0.52
CA ASP A 170 -2.80 -26.95 0.45
C ASP A 170 -1.50 -26.39 -0.17
N GLY A 171 -1.45 -26.31 -1.49
CA GLY A 171 -0.28 -25.88 -2.24
C GLY A 171 -0.36 -24.44 -2.77
N TRP A 172 0.77 -23.98 -3.32
CA TRP A 172 0.87 -22.67 -3.97
C TRP A 172 1.24 -22.83 -5.44
N LYS A 173 0.43 -22.24 -6.32
CA LYS A 173 0.79 -22.06 -7.73
C LYS A 173 1.58 -20.76 -7.87
N LEU A 174 2.87 -20.88 -8.18
CA LEU A 174 3.76 -19.73 -8.39
C LEU A 174 3.60 -19.17 -9.80
N HIS A 175 3.52 -17.84 -9.91
CA HIS A 175 3.52 -17.13 -11.19
C HIS A 175 4.86 -16.42 -11.37
N LEU A 176 5.77 -17.06 -12.11
CA LEU A 176 7.12 -16.54 -12.36
C LEU A 176 7.17 -15.74 -13.66
N LYS A 177 8.02 -14.71 -13.68
CA LYS A 177 8.29 -13.94 -14.90
C LYS A 177 9.12 -14.77 -15.88
N LYS A 178 8.67 -14.88 -17.13
CA LYS A 178 9.46 -15.49 -18.21
C LYS A 178 10.75 -14.69 -18.43
N ASN A 179 11.87 -15.40 -18.65
CA ASN A 179 13.20 -14.79 -18.84
C ASN A 179 13.59 -13.86 -17.69
N PHE A 180 13.41 -14.33 -16.45
CA PHE A 180 13.77 -13.56 -15.27
C PHE A 180 15.29 -13.37 -15.19
N CYS A 181 15.75 -12.13 -15.36
CA CYS A 181 17.13 -11.73 -15.10
C CYS A 181 17.20 -10.98 -13.76
N PRO A 182 17.90 -11.50 -12.74
CA PRO A 182 18.03 -10.81 -11.47
C PRO A 182 18.80 -9.51 -11.65
N ARG A 183 18.25 -8.42 -11.12
CA ARG A 183 18.96 -7.14 -11.00
C ARG A 183 19.61 -7.11 -9.61
N PRO A 184 20.95 -7.22 -9.50
CA PRO A 184 21.60 -7.23 -8.20
C PRO A 184 21.32 -5.90 -7.50
N ARG A 185 20.76 -5.98 -6.29
CA ARG A 185 20.64 -4.84 -5.40
C ARG A 185 21.84 -4.86 -4.47
N THR A 186 22.41 -3.71 -4.19
CA THR A 186 23.45 -3.56 -3.19
C THR A 186 22.89 -2.73 -2.06
N LEU A 187 22.68 -3.35 -0.91
CA LEU A 187 22.36 -2.61 0.30
C LEU A 187 23.59 -1.79 0.73
N ARG A 188 23.41 -0.49 1.01
CA ARG A 188 24.50 0.39 1.41
C ARG A 188 24.18 1.06 2.74
N GLY A 189 25.15 1.11 3.64
CA GLY A 189 25.07 1.85 4.89
C GLY A 189 25.31 3.35 4.71
N ALA A 190 25.29 4.11 5.81
CA ALA A 190 25.47 5.57 5.81
C ALA A 190 26.79 6.05 5.16
N GLY A 191 27.84 5.22 5.17
CA GLY A 191 29.13 5.53 4.53
C GLY A 191 29.27 5.02 3.09
N GLY A 192 28.18 4.63 2.42
CA GLY A 192 28.21 4.13 1.03
C GLY A 192 28.80 2.71 0.84
N LYS A 193 29.39 2.14 1.91
CA LYS A 193 29.89 0.76 1.93
C LYS A 193 28.75 -0.25 1.73
N ALA A 194 29.02 -1.23 0.89
CA ALA A 194 28.08 -2.31 0.58
C ALA A 194 27.99 -3.31 1.74
N ILE A 195 26.76 -3.59 2.17
CA ILE A 195 26.44 -4.63 3.14
C ILE A 195 26.19 -5.92 2.36
N ARG A 196 27.00 -6.94 2.63
CA ARG A 196 27.08 -8.21 1.89
C ARG A 196 26.30 -9.34 2.54
N SER A 197 26.19 -9.32 3.88
CA SER A 197 25.50 -10.35 4.67
C SER A 197 24.77 -9.71 5.85
N ALA A 198 23.78 -10.43 6.37
CA ALA A 198 23.07 -10.08 7.59
C ALA A 198 23.97 -10.11 8.84
N ASP A 199 25.05 -10.91 8.85
CA ASP A 199 25.92 -11.06 10.02
C ASP A 199 26.91 -9.90 10.24
N GLN A 200 26.94 -8.95 9.31
CA GLN A 200 27.82 -7.78 9.40
C GLN A 200 27.30 -6.79 10.44
N LYS A 201 28.19 -6.25 11.28
CA LYS A 201 27.84 -5.18 12.24
C LYS A 201 27.24 -3.96 11.54
N GLU A 202 27.65 -3.69 10.31
CA GLU A 202 27.09 -2.65 9.46
C GLU A 202 25.59 -2.85 9.18
N TYR A 203 25.12 -4.11 9.11
CA TYR A 203 23.71 -4.41 8.94
C TYR A 203 22.90 -4.05 10.19
N ASP A 204 23.40 -4.37 11.39
CA ASP A 204 22.76 -3.97 12.65
C ASP A 204 22.64 -2.45 12.79
N ILE A 205 23.71 -1.73 12.43
CA ILE A 205 23.72 -0.27 12.41
C ILE A 205 22.69 0.26 11.41
N TYR A 206 22.65 -0.32 10.21
CA TYR A 206 21.67 0.03 9.18
C TYR A 206 20.23 -0.15 9.68
N LEU A 207 19.91 -1.28 10.31
CA LEU A 207 18.58 -1.55 10.87
C LEU A 207 18.22 -0.55 11.98
N LYS A 208 19.16 -0.23 12.88
CA LYS A 208 18.97 0.78 13.93
C LYS A 208 18.68 2.16 13.33
N GLN A 209 19.45 2.57 12.33
CA GLN A 209 19.27 3.86 11.65
C GLN A 209 17.92 3.91 10.92
N LYS A 210 17.54 2.83 10.22
CA LYS A 210 16.24 2.72 9.55
C LYS A 210 15.09 2.89 10.55
N LYS A 211 15.13 2.16 11.67
CA LYS A 211 14.13 2.26 12.75
C LYS A 211 14.08 3.65 13.39
N GLN A 212 15.22 4.31 13.55
CA GLN A 212 15.28 5.69 14.06
C GLN A 212 14.65 6.68 13.07
N LYS A 213 14.91 6.55 11.76
CA LYS A 213 14.29 7.38 10.71
C LYS A 213 12.78 7.21 10.67
N GLU A 214 12.29 5.96 10.69
CA GLU A 214 10.86 5.65 10.77
C GLU A 214 10.21 6.29 12.00
N ARG A 215 10.84 6.18 13.18
CA ARG A 215 10.36 6.83 14.42
C ARG A 215 10.37 8.35 14.34
N ALA A 216 11.38 8.95 13.73
CA ALA A 216 11.48 10.39 13.56
C ALA A 216 10.40 10.93 12.62
N LEU A 217 10.13 10.23 11.52
CA LEU A 217 9.03 10.53 10.59
C LEU A 217 7.69 10.55 11.35
N PHE A 218 7.42 9.49 12.10
CA PHE A 218 6.19 9.33 12.88
C PHE A 218 6.02 10.40 13.97
N ARG A 219 7.11 10.90 14.57
CA ARG A 219 7.07 12.00 15.54
C ARG A 219 6.72 13.34 14.90
N ARG A 220 7.18 13.60 13.67
CA ARG A 220 6.89 14.84 12.93
C ARG A 220 5.41 14.92 12.56
N GLU A 221 4.81 13.79 12.18
CA GLU A 221 3.39 13.69 11.81
C GLU A 221 2.43 13.70 13.01
N ARG A 222 2.91 13.33 14.21
CA ARG A 222 2.10 13.36 15.45
C ARG A 222 1.64 14.76 15.86
N ARG A 223 2.25 15.82 15.31
CA ARG A 223 1.88 17.21 15.58
C ARG A 223 0.50 17.59 14.99
N TYR A 224 -0.12 16.70 14.19
CA TYR A 224 -1.42 16.88 13.55
C TYR A 224 -2.50 15.87 14.02
N CYS A 225 -2.27 15.14 15.11
CA CYS A 225 -3.25 14.17 15.63
C CYS A 225 -3.41 14.29 17.15
N TRP A 226 -4.59 14.74 17.60
CA TRP A 226 -5.11 14.63 18.96
C TRP A 226 -6.61 14.32 18.88
N PRO A 227 -7.25 13.57 19.81
CA PRO A 227 -6.92 12.28 20.39
C PRO A 227 -8.06 11.27 20.06
N ALA A 228 -8.06 10.63 18.89
CA ALA A 228 -9.09 9.63 18.54
C ALA A 228 -8.59 8.17 18.64
N ILE A 229 -7.35 7.97 19.12
CA ILE A 229 -6.64 6.68 19.02
C ILE A 229 -6.72 5.86 20.32
N GLU A 230 -7.06 6.45 21.46
CA GLU A 230 -7.05 5.71 22.74
C GLU A 230 -8.24 4.74 22.94
N GLY A 231 -9.35 4.89 22.20
CA GLY A 231 -10.48 3.94 22.33
C GLY A 231 -10.32 2.62 21.56
N TRP A 232 -9.64 2.63 20.40
CA TRP A 232 -9.68 1.47 19.48
C TRP A 232 -8.65 0.37 19.77
N LEU A 233 -7.56 0.68 20.49
CA LEU A 233 -6.51 -0.29 20.81
C LEU A 233 -6.87 -1.18 22.01
N GLU A 234 -7.75 -0.71 22.90
CA GLU A 234 -8.22 -1.50 24.05
C GLU A 234 -9.34 -2.48 23.64
N ASP A 235 -10.20 -2.11 22.68
CA ASP A 235 -11.34 -2.93 22.29
C ASP A 235 -10.98 -4.17 21.43
N ASN A 236 -9.85 -4.17 20.72
CA ASN A 236 -9.50 -5.25 19.78
C ASN A 236 -8.30 -6.13 20.19
N MET A 237 -7.74 -5.94 21.38
CA MET A 237 -6.77 -6.87 21.98
C MET A 237 -7.36 -7.75 23.08
N GLY A 238 -8.63 -7.54 23.47
CA GLY A 238 -9.35 -8.33 24.48
C GLY A 238 -10.09 -9.58 23.96
N ALA A 239 -10.25 -9.75 22.65
CA ALA A 239 -11.11 -10.80 22.07
C ALA A 239 -10.36 -12.04 21.53
N MET A 240 -9.13 -12.31 21.99
CA MET A 240 -8.36 -13.52 21.64
C MET A 240 -7.79 -14.28 22.86
N GLY A 241 -8.46 -14.23 24.00
CA GLY A 241 -8.04 -14.99 25.17
C GLY A 241 -9.15 -15.25 26.18
N SER A 242 -10.04 -16.20 25.89
CA SER A 242 -10.79 -16.98 26.91
C SER A 242 -11.83 -17.91 26.26
N THR A 243 -11.40 -19.02 25.69
CA THR A 243 -12.24 -20.24 25.66
C THR A 243 -11.34 -21.48 25.56
N LEU A 244 -10.65 -21.78 26.64
CA LEU A 244 -10.20 -23.12 26.97
C LEU A 244 -10.39 -23.29 28.49
N TYR A 245 -11.06 -24.39 28.82
CA TYR A 245 -11.63 -24.83 30.11
C TYR A 245 -13.03 -24.31 30.42
#